data_AF-M2RGL8-F1
#
_entry.id   AF-M2RGL8-F1
#
_cell.length_a   1.000
_cell.length_b   1.000
_cell.length_c   1.000
_cell.angle_alpha   90.00
_cell.angle_beta   90.00
_cell.angle_gamma   90.00
#
_symmetry.space_group_name_H-M   'P 1'
#
loop_
_entity.id
_entity.type
_entity.pdbx_description
1 polymer ?
#
loop_
_entity_poly.entity_id
_entity_poly.type
_entity_poly.pdbx_seq_one_letter_code
_entity_poly.pdbx_strand_id
1 'polypeptide(L)'
;MARNALDYFLAKLNVTIPVFKRDKVMERRVLEITNTWPGIKPPWHAIVTGVSIAITAYDHIEDFETKLLIAVYTAIATTVDCPDILDSLDGQNFHRNLCLGSVQHGNDIFVELTKLLATLWDHFPPYSANLMMVSILEHVNLCLMENASHDIILSSDSRDFLEWRRDRSGASIVYAGFIWDKKTCPDERVFIQAFPSINLFESEIAMKAVNYVK
;
A
#
# COMPACT_ATOMS: atom_id res chain seq x y z
N MET A 1 5.31 26.64 12.50
CA MET A 1 5.40 25.34 13.22
C MET A 1 5.71 24.19 12.27
N ALA A 2 4.92 23.96 11.21
CA ALA A 2 5.15 22.87 10.25
C ALA A 2 6.52 22.91 9.54
N ARG A 3 6.98 24.09 9.10
CA ARG A 3 8.29 24.24 8.43
C ARG A 3 9.46 23.78 9.30
N ASN A 4 9.52 24.25 10.55
CA ASN A 4 10.57 23.86 11.49
C ASN A 4 10.55 22.35 11.80
N ALA A 5 9.35 21.75 11.87
CA ALA A 5 9.22 20.31 12.07
C ALA A 5 9.72 19.52 10.86
N LEU A 6 9.41 19.97 9.63
CA LEU A 6 9.92 19.39 8.38
C LEU A 6 11.44 19.52 8.28
N ASP A 7 11.99 20.70 8.54
CA ASP A 7 13.43 20.95 8.49
C ASP A 7 14.17 20.07 9.51
N TYR A 8 13.65 19.97 10.74
CA TYR A 8 14.19 19.07 11.76
C TYR A 8 14.15 17.60 11.33
N PHE A 9 13.02 17.15 10.77
CA PHE A 9 12.85 15.76 10.33
C PHE A 9 13.79 15.41 9.17
N LEU A 10 13.86 16.25 8.13
CA LEU A 10 14.74 16.05 6.99
C LEU A 10 16.22 16.06 7.39
N ALA A 11 16.61 16.97 8.29
CA ALA A 11 17.96 17.03 8.83
C ALA A 11 18.30 15.78 9.66
N LYS A 12 17.36 15.29 10.48
CA LYS A 12 17.54 14.07 11.29
C LYS A 12 17.68 12.81 10.46
N LEU A 13 16.93 12.71 9.37
CA LEU A 13 17.00 11.56 8.46
C LEU A 13 18.16 11.66 7.45
N ASN A 14 18.90 12.77 7.44
CA ASN A 14 19.96 13.04 6.49
C ASN A 14 19.53 12.82 5.02
N VAL A 15 18.29 13.23 4.71
CA VAL A 15 17.66 12.98 3.40
C VAL A 15 18.28 13.89 2.36
N THR A 16 18.83 13.29 1.32
CA THR A 16 19.10 14.00 0.07
C THR A 16 17.83 13.94 -0.77
N ILE A 17 17.26 15.10 -1.12
CA ILE A 17 16.04 15.16 -1.93
C ILE A 17 16.37 14.66 -3.34
N PRO A 18 15.84 13.50 -3.78
CA PRO A 18 16.11 13.02 -5.12
C PRO A 18 15.39 13.91 -6.15
N VAL A 19 16.01 14.10 -7.32
CA VAL A 19 15.33 14.77 -8.43
C VAL A 19 14.33 13.79 -9.04
N PHE A 20 13.04 14.05 -8.81
CA PHE A 20 11.98 13.26 -9.42
C PHE A 20 11.93 13.49 -10.93
N LYS A 21 12.22 12.44 -11.70
CA LYS A 21 11.99 12.42 -13.14
C LYS A 21 10.84 11.46 -13.43
N ARG A 22 9.79 11.98 -14.07
CA ARG A 22 8.65 11.17 -14.49
C ARG A 22 9.10 10.01 -15.36
N ASP A 23 8.72 8.79 -14.98
CA ASP A 23 8.93 7.60 -15.79
C ASP A 23 7.78 7.43 -16.79
N LYS A 24 8.00 7.93 -18.01
CA LYS A 24 7.01 7.85 -19.09
C LYS A 24 6.75 6.44 -19.60
N VAL A 25 7.70 5.52 -19.41
CA VAL A 25 7.52 4.13 -19.82
C VAL A 25 6.61 3.43 -18.83
N MET A 26 6.87 3.59 -17.53
CA MET A 26 6.02 3.02 -16.48
C MET A 26 4.61 3.62 -16.51
N GLU A 27 4.46 4.94 -16.65
CA GLU A 27 3.15 5.59 -16.81
C GLU A 27 2.34 4.99 -17.96
N ARG A 28 2.99 4.76 -19.11
CA ARG A 28 2.33 4.16 -20.27
C ARG A 28 1.90 2.73 -19.98
N ARG A 29 2.75 1.92 -19.34
CA ARG A 29 2.43 0.52 -19.02
C ARG A 29 1.27 0.41 -18.03
N VAL A 30 1.25 1.25 -16.99
CA VAL A 30 0.10 1.31 -16.06
C VAL A 30 -1.18 1.71 -16.79
N LEU A 31 -1.12 2.71 -17.68
CA LEU A 31 -2.26 3.10 -18.51
C LEU A 31 -2.73 1.99 -19.45
N GLU A 32 -1.81 1.28 -20.10
CA GLU A 32 -2.14 0.14 -20.97
C GLU A 32 -2.89 -0.94 -20.20
N ILE A 33 -2.45 -1.29 -18.98
CA ILE A 33 -3.13 -2.26 -18.11
C ILE A 33 -4.50 -1.75 -17.70
N THR A 34 -4.55 -0.59 -17.04
CA THR A 34 -5.80 -0.03 -16.49
C THR A 34 -6.84 0.29 -17.56
N ASN A 35 -6.43 0.59 -18.79
CA ASN A 35 -7.37 0.82 -19.90
C ASN A 35 -8.14 -0.44 -20.33
N THR A 36 -7.58 -1.63 -20.10
CA THR A 36 -8.27 -2.91 -20.37
C THR A 36 -9.37 -3.23 -19.36
N TRP A 37 -9.37 -2.57 -18.20
CA TRP A 37 -10.30 -2.88 -17.13
C TRP A 37 -11.72 -2.43 -17.46
N PRO A 38 -12.73 -3.28 -17.17
CA PRO A 38 -14.12 -2.84 -17.18
C PRO A 38 -14.41 -1.92 -15.99
N GLY A 39 -15.47 -1.11 -16.09
CA GLY A 39 -15.95 -0.30 -14.96
C GLY A 39 -15.03 0.85 -14.55
N ILE A 40 -14.90 1.06 -13.25
CA ILE A 40 -14.12 2.15 -12.66
C ILE A 40 -12.63 1.86 -12.79
N LYS A 41 -11.89 2.85 -13.28
CA LYS A 41 -10.45 2.79 -13.48
C LYS A 41 -9.74 3.75 -12.54
N PRO A 42 -8.49 3.47 -12.16
CA PRO A 42 -7.69 4.44 -11.42
C PRO A 42 -7.63 5.79 -12.17
N PRO A 43 -8.02 6.90 -11.53
CA PRO A 43 -7.89 8.21 -12.12
C PRO A 43 -6.41 8.57 -12.31
N TRP A 44 -6.13 9.55 -13.17
CA TRP A 44 -4.75 9.92 -13.50
C TRP A 44 -3.88 10.25 -12.29
N HIS A 45 -4.44 10.91 -11.27
CA HIS A 45 -3.68 11.21 -10.05
C HIS A 45 -3.27 9.95 -9.31
N ALA A 46 -4.13 8.92 -9.24
CA ALA A 46 -3.80 7.63 -8.62
C ALA A 46 -2.71 6.89 -9.40
N ILE A 47 -2.73 6.95 -10.74
CA ILE A 47 -1.67 6.41 -11.60
C ILE A 47 -0.34 7.13 -11.32
N VAL A 48 -0.36 8.47 -11.26
CA VAL A 48 0.85 9.26 -10.95
C VAL A 48 1.38 8.93 -9.56
N THR A 49 0.52 8.79 -8.56
CA THR A 49 0.90 8.35 -7.21
C THR A 49 1.59 6.99 -7.26
N GLY A 50 0.98 6.00 -7.90
CA GLY A 50 1.55 4.65 -8.01
C GLY A 50 2.91 4.62 -8.68
N VAL A 51 3.05 5.29 -9.84
CA VAL A 51 4.35 5.38 -10.52
C VAL A 51 5.37 6.10 -9.65
N SER A 52 4.98 7.20 -9.00
CA SER A 52 5.91 7.97 -8.18
C SER A 52 6.46 7.13 -7.03
N ILE A 53 5.58 6.43 -6.31
CA ILE A 53 5.99 5.52 -5.23
C ILE A 53 6.92 4.43 -5.75
N ALA A 54 6.57 3.75 -6.85
CA ALA A 54 7.39 2.68 -7.41
C ALA A 54 8.81 3.14 -7.80
N ILE A 55 8.95 4.32 -8.42
CA ILE A 55 10.26 4.78 -8.90
C ILE A 55 11.08 5.54 -7.86
N THR A 56 10.45 6.10 -6.81
CA THR A 56 11.21 6.83 -5.78
C THR A 56 11.49 5.98 -4.55
N ALA A 57 10.50 5.24 -4.05
CA ALA A 57 10.63 4.49 -2.80
C ALA A 57 11.23 3.09 -3.02
N TYR A 58 11.12 2.55 -4.24
CA TYR A 58 11.56 1.20 -4.58
C TYR A 58 12.55 1.19 -5.74
N ASP A 59 13.34 2.25 -5.90
CA ASP A 59 14.30 2.38 -7.00
C ASP A 59 15.34 1.24 -7.03
N HIS A 60 15.66 0.67 -5.87
CA HIS A 60 16.59 -0.46 -5.72
C HIS A 60 16.09 -1.76 -6.36
N ILE A 61 14.80 -1.90 -6.67
CA ILE A 61 14.26 -3.08 -7.36
C ILE A 61 14.57 -2.97 -8.86
N GLU A 62 15.42 -3.85 -9.38
CA GLU A 62 15.78 -3.83 -10.80
C GLU A 62 14.70 -4.41 -11.72
N ASP A 63 13.86 -5.30 -11.18
CA ASP A 63 12.83 -5.98 -11.96
C ASP A 63 11.66 -5.05 -12.32
N PHE A 64 11.48 -4.80 -13.61
CA PHE A 64 10.47 -3.87 -14.11
C PHE A 64 9.04 -4.35 -13.80
N GLU A 65 8.77 -5.64 -13.92
CA GLU A 65 7.42 -6.19 -13.67
C GLU A 65 7.06 -6.11 -12.19
N THR A 66 8.01 -6.31 -11.28
CA THR A 66 7.81 -6.07 -9.85
C THR A 66 7.51 -4.61 -9.55
N LYS A 67 8.27 -3.66 -10.11
CA LYS A 67 7.97 -2.21 -9.98
C LYS A 67 6.61 -1.85 -10.58
N LEU A 68 6.23 -2.48 -11.70
CA LEU A 68 4.94 -2.27 -12.35
C LEU A 68 3.80 -2.78 -11.46
N LEU A 69 3.96 -3.94 -10.82
CA LEU A 69 3.00 -4.46 -9.83
C LEU A 69 2.81 -3.47 -8.68
N ILE A 70 3.90 -2.94 -8.12
CA ILE A 70 3.85 -1.91 -7.05
C ILE A 70 3.05 -0.70 -7.54
N ALA A 71 3.36 -0.19 -8.73
CA ALA A 71 2.68 0.98 -9.29
C ALA A 71 1.18 0.74 -9.51
N VAL A 72 0.80 -0.42 -10.05
CA VAL A 72 -0.60 -0.79 -10.29
C VAL A 72 -1.34 -0.98 -8.96
N TYR A 73 -0.74 -1.69 -8.00
CA TYR A 73 -1.32 -1.85 -6.66
C TYR A 73 -1.57 -0.50 -5.99
N THR A 74 -0.57 0.38 -5.95
CA THR A 74 -0.72 1.70 -5.32
C THR A 74 -1.76 2.56 -6.02
N ALA A 75 -1.90 2.44 -7.35
CA ALA A 75 -2.98 3.10 -8.08
C ALA A 75 -4.36 2.55 -7.68
N ILE A 76 -4.52 1.23 -7.52
CA ILE A 76 -5.75 0.63 -7.00
C ILE A 76 -6.03 1.09 -5.58
N ALA A 77 -5.05 0.99 -4.68
CA ALA A 77 -5.19 1.39 -3.27
C ALA A 77 -5.62 2.86 -3.16
N THR A 78 -4.97 3.77 -3.88
CA THR A 78 -5.34 5.20 -3.92
C THR A 78 -6.76 5.43 -4.47
N THR A 79 -7.22 4.57 -5.38
CA THR A 79 -8.56 4.65 -5.96
C THR A 79 -9.63 4.17 -4.98
N VAL A 80 -9.35 3.06 -4.27
CA VAL A 80 -10.22 2.47 -3.24
C VAL A 80 -10.29 3.35 -1.99
N ASP A 81 -9.23 4.10 -1.68
CA ASP A 81 -9.17 5.07 -0.59
C ASP A 81 -10.07 6.31 -0.83
N CYS A 82 -10.62 6.47 -2.04
CA CYS A 82 -11.55 7.55 -2.35
C CYS A 82 -13.00 7.16 -1.96
N PRO A 83 -13.65 7.90 -1.03
CA PRO A 83 -14.97 7.50 -0.53
C PRO A 83 -16.04 7.35 -1.60
N ASP A 84 -16.15 8.34 -2.51
CA ASP A 84 -17.13 8.34 -3.60
C ASP A 84 -16.96 7.14 -4.54
N ILE A 85 -15.71 6.72 -4.77
CA ILE A 85 -15.42 5.55 -5.60
C ILE A 85 -15.78 4.29 -4.84
N LEU A 86 -15.34 4.14 -3.60
CA LEU A 86 -15.62 2.95 -2.81
C LEU A 86 -17.12 2.70 -2.61
N ASP A 87 -17.91 3.76 -2.39
CA ASP A 87 -19.37 3.67 -2.24
C ASP A 87 -20.08 3.27 -3.55
N SER A 88 -19.45 3.53 -4.69
CA SER A 88 -19.97 3.10 -6.00
C SER A 88 -19.64 1.65 -6.35
N LEU A 89 -18.82 0.98 -5.54
CA LEU A 89 -18.41 -0.42 -5.69
C LEU A 89 -19.17 -1.31 -4.68
N ASP A 90 -19.21 -2.62 -4.94
CA ASP A 90 -19.74 -3.60 -3.98
C ASP A 90 -18.67 -4.00 -2.92
N GLY A 91 -18.03 -2.99 -2.33
CA GLY A 91 -16.90 -3.20 -1.41
C GLY A 91 -17.27 -3.98 -0.16
N GLN A 92 -18.49 -3.80 0.37
CA GLN A 92 -18.96 -4.51 1.56
C GLN A 92 -18.99 -6.04 1.39
N ASN A 93 -19.21 -6.52 0.16
CA ASN A 93 -19.23 -7.94 -0.14
C ASN A 93 -17.90 -8.46 -0.69
N PHE A 94 -16.87 -7.63 -0.86
CA PHE A 94 -15.61 -8.00 -1.50
C PHE A 94 -14.97 -9.25 -0.87
N HIS A 95 -14.71 -9.24 0.44
CA HIS A 95 -14.08 -10.39 1.13
C HIS A 95 -14.91 -11.66 1.05
N ARG A 96 -16.24 -11.52 1.17
CA ARG A 96 -17.16 -12.65 1.04
C ARG A 96 -17.12 -13.23 -0.38
N ASN A 97 -17.16 -12.37 -1.39
CA ASN A 97 -17.12 -12.74 -2.80
C ASN A 97 -15.75 -13.33 -3.20
N LEU A 98 -14.66 -12.86 -2.59
CA LEU A 98 -13.33 -13.44 -2.72
C LEU A 98 -13.31 -14.88 -2.22
N CYS A 99 -13.80 -15.13 -1.00
CA CYS A 99 -13.85 -16.47 -0.40
C CYS A 99 -14.76 -17.44 -1.19
N LEU A 100 -15.83 -16.94 -1.80
CA LEU A 100 -16.74 -17.74 -2.63
C LEU A 100 -16.25 -17.92 -4.07
N GLY A 101 -15.19 -17.22 -4.48
CA GLY A 101 -14.74 -17.16 -5.87
C GLY A 101 -15.66 -16.36 -6.79
N SER A 102 -16.77 -15.80 -6.29
CA SER A 102 -17.72 -15.02 -7.09
C SER A 102 -17.16 -13.68 -7.55
N VAL A 103 -16.11 -13.17 -6.90
CA VAL A 103 -15.42 -11.93 -7.32
C VAL A 103 -14.91 -12.02 -8.77
N GLN A 104 -14.56 -13.21 -9.26
CA GLN A 104 -14.04 -13.41 -10.63
C GLN A 104 -15.08 -13.14 -11.73
N HIS A 105 -16.37 -13.16 -11.38
CA HIS A 105 -17.47 -12.86 -12.30
C HIS A 105 -17.84 -11.37 -12.31
N GLY A 106 -17.23 -10.57 -11.43
CA GLY A 106 -17.40 -9.13 -11.40
C GLY A 106 -16.78 -8.45 -12.63
N ASN A 107 -16.95 -7.14 -12.70
CA ASN A 107 -16.40 -6.31 -13.77
C ASN A 107 -15.89 -4.95 -13.25
N ASP A 108 -15.33 -4.96 -12.04
CA ASP A 108 -14.85 -3.78 -11.34
C ASP A 108 -13.37 -3.90 -10.91
N ILE A 109 -12.90 -2.90 -10.19
CA ILE A 109 -11.52 -2.82 -9.73
C ILE A 109 -11.14 -3.92 -8.71
N PHE A 110 -12.11 -4.55 -8.03
CA PHE A 110 -11.86 -5.65 -7.10
C PHE A 110 -11.52 -6.97 -7.81
N VAL A 111 -12.04 -7.16 -9.03
CA VAL A 111 -11.61 -8.25 -9.92
C VAL A 111 -10.11 -8.11 -10.22
N GLU A 112 -9.69 -6.89 -10.55
CA GLU A 112 -8.31 -6.59 -10.93
C GLU A 112 -7.37 -6.64 -9.72
N LEU A 113 -7.84 -6.20 -8.55
CA LEU A 113 -7.14 -6.42 -7.29
C LEU A 113 -6.94 -7.91 -7.00
N THR A 114 -7.96 -8.74 -7.22
CA THR A 114 -7.87 -10.20 -7.02
C THR A 114 -6.84 -10.84 -7.96
N LYS A 115 -6.79 -10.41 -9.22
CA LYS A 115 -5.76 -10.86 -10.17
C LYS A 115 -4.36 -10.45 -9.72
N LEU A 116 -4.19 -9.22 -9.23
CA LEU A 116 -2.91 -8.75 -8.69
C LEU A 116 -2.49 -9.52 -7.44
N LEU A 117 -3.42 -9.82 -6.53
CA LEU A 117 -3.14 -10.64 -5.35
C LEU A 117 -2.56 -12.01 -5.76
N ALA A 118 -3.10 -12.63 -6.81
CA ALA A 118 -2.63 -13.93 -7.28
C ALA A 118 -1.19 -13.93 -7.80
N THR A 119 -0.66 -12.78 -8.24
CA THR A 119 0.72 -12.68 -8.76
C THR A 119 1.75 -12.36 -7.68
N LEU A 120 1.35 -12.08 -6.42
CA LEU A 120 2.29 -11.69 -5.36
C LEU A 120 3.43 -12.71 -5.16
N TRP A 121 3.14 -14.01 -5.23
CA TRP A 121 4.13 -15.08 -5.04
C TRP A 121 5.14 -15.22 -6.20
N ASP A 122 4.84 -14.63 -7.36
CA ASP A 122 5.76 -14.55 -8.48
C ASP A 122 6.85 -13.49 -8.23
N HIS A 123 6.49 -12.43 -7.51
CA HIS A 123 7.35 -11.26 -7.27
C HIS A 123 8.01 -11.23 -5.89
N PHE A 124 7.36 -11.79 -4.87
CA PHE A 124 7.79 -11.71 -3.48
C PHE A 124 7.97 -13.10 -2.86
N PRO A 125 8.89 -13.22 -1.88
CA PRO A 125 9.02 -14.46 -1.12
C PRO A 125 7.71 -14.89 -0.42
N PRO A 126 7.50 -16.20 -0.14
CA PRO A 126 6.18 -16.72 0.21
C PRO A 126 5.53 -16.14 1.47
N TYR A 127 6.26 -15.98 2.56
CA TYR A 127 5.73 -15.41 3.80
C TYR A 127 5.37 -13.93 3.63
N SER A 128 6.21 -13.15 2.94
CA SER A 128 6.02 -11.75 2.60
C SER A 128 4.79 -11.60 1.71
N ALA A 129 4.67 -12.40 0.66
CA ALA A 129 3.50 -12.42 -0.22
C ALA A 129 2.20 -12.74 0.56
N ASN A 130 2.22 -13.72 1.46
CA ASN A 130 1.07 -14.04 2.33
C ASN A 130 0.70 -12.85 3.23
N LEU A 131 1.70 -12.25 3.86
CA LEU A 131 1.52 -11.13 4.77
C LEU A 131 0.99 -9.88 4.04
N MET A 132 1.52 -9.59 2.86
CA MET A 132 1.03 -8.55 1.96
C MET A 132 -0.41 -8.81 1.55
N MET A 133 -0.75 -10.03 1.13
CA MET A 133 -2.14 -10.39 0.78
C MET A 133 -3.09 -10.07 1.95
N VAL A 134 -2.76 -10.50 3.17
CA VAL A 134 -3.57 -10.21 4.36
C VAL A 134 -3.73 -8.70 4.57
N SER A 135 -2.63 -7.94 4.48
CA SER A 135 -2.68 -6.49 4.69
C SER A 135 -3.44 -5.74 3.59
N ILE A 136 -3.39 -6.21 2.34
CA ILE A 136 -4.20 -5.64 1.24
C ILE A 136 -5.68 -5.84 1.53
N LEU A 137 -6.08 -7.03 1.98
CA LEU A 137 -7.47 -7.30 2.35
C LEU A 137 -7.88 -6.47 3.57
N GLU A 138 -7.00 -6.30 4.56
CA GLU A 138 -7.25 -5.43 5.71
C GLU A 138 -7.41 -3.96 5.31
N HIS A 139 -6.59 -3.46 4.37
CA HIS A 139 -6.69 -2.10 3.86
C HIS A 139 -8.08 -1.83 3.25
N VAL A 140 -8.60 -2.72 2.40
CA VAL A 140 -9.97 -2.57 1.85
C VAL A 140 -11.01 -2.48 2.97
N ASN A 141 -10.89 -3.32 4.00
CA ASN A 141 -11.79 -3.29 5.15
C ASN A 141 -11.71 -1.97 5.94
N LEU A 142 -10.52 -1.39 6.02
CA LEU A 142 -10.31 -0.11 6.71
C LEU A 142 -10.80 1.08 5.89
N CYS A 143 -10.67 1.08 4.57
CA CYS A 143 -11.31 2.09 3.73
C CYS A 143 -12.84 2.06 3.90
N LEU A 144 -13.44 0.85 3.94
CA LEU A 144 -14.89 0.70 4.20
C LEU A 144 -15.28 1.23 5.58
N MET A 145 -14.47 0.97 6.60
CA MET A 145 -14.69 1.49 7.93
C MET A 145 -14.52 3.02 7.99
N GLU A 146 -13.53 3.58 7.31
CA GLU A 146 -13.31 5.03 7.23
C GLU A 146 -14.49 5.73 6.55
N ASN A 147 -15.01 5.17 5.46
CA ASN A 147 -16.26 5.63 4.84
C ASN A 147 -17.44 5.55 5.82
N ALA A 148 -17.64 4.39 6.46
CA ALA A 148 -18.75 4.20 7.40
C ALA A 148 -18.66 5.07 8.67
N SER A 149 -17.45 5.55 9.00
CA SER A 149 -17.18 6.35 10.19
C SER A 149 -16.98 7.84 9.91
N HIS A 150 -17.13 8.29 8.66
CA HIS A 150 -16.82 9.67 8.26
C HIS A 150 -17.55 10.72 9.11
N ASP A 151 -18.83 10.48 9.41
CA ASP A 151 -19.69 11.39 10.17
C ASP A 151 -19.87 10.99 11.65
N ILE A 152 -19.08 10.03 12.15
CA ILE A 152 -19.18 9.61 13.55
C ILE A 152 -18.60 10.69 14.46
N ILE A 153 -19.41 11.15 15.42
CA ILE A 153 -18.94 12.00 16.52
C ILE A 153 -18.10 11.11 17.45
N LEU A 154 -16.81 11.38 17.49
CA LEU A 154 -15.87 10.69 18.37
C LEU A 154 -16.14 11.02 19.85
N SER A 155 -16.12 10.00 20.70
CA SER A 155 -16.17 10.19 22.15
C SER A 155 -14.83 10.72 22.69
N SER A 156 -14.83 11.23 23.93
CA SER A 156 -13.59 11.66 24.61
C SER A 156 -12.58 10.53 24.79
N ASP A 157 -13.03 9.28 24.74
CA ASP A 157 -12.23 8.07 24.98
C ASP A 157 -11.82 7.38 23.68
N SER A 158 -12.04 8.00 22.50
CA SER A 158 -11.78 7.39 21.20
C SER A 158 -10.31 7.39 20.78
N ARG A 159 -9.38 7.73 21.68
CA ARG A 159 -7.95 7.85 21.35
C ARG A 159 -7.40 6.55 20.78
N ASP A 160 -7.65 5.43 21.45
CA ASP A 160 -7.16 4.12 21.03
C ASP A 160 -7.72 3.71 19.68
N PHE A 161 -8.99 4.08 19.39
CA PHE A 161 -9.60 3.88 18.07
C PHE A 161 -8.88 4.68 16.98
N LEU A 162 -8.51 5.94 17.25
CA LEU A 162 -7.77 6.77 16.29
C LEU A 162 -6.36 6.25 16.03
N GLU A 163 -5.66 5.82 17.08
CA GLU A 163 -4.32 5.23 16.97
C GLU A 163 -4.39 3.90 16.20
N TRP A 164 -5.31 3.02 16.57
CA TRP A 164 -5.56 1.75 15.87
C TRP A 164 -5.93 1.95 14.39
N ARG A 165 -6.80 2.92 14.08
CA ARG A 165 -7.17 3.26 12.70
C ARG A 165 -5.95 3.73 11.92
N ARG A 166 -5.18 4.67 12.49
CA ARG A 166 -4.03 5.28 11.82
C ARG A 166 -2.92 4.27 11.53
N ASP A 167 -2.69 3.36 12.47
CA ASP A 167 -1.68 2.30 12.34
C ASP A 167 -1.99 1.37 11.16
N ARG A 168 -3.27 1.07 10.93
CA ARG A 168 -3.67 0.03 9.99
C ARG A 168 -4.13 0.55 8.62
N SER A 169 -4.68 1.75 8.52
CA SER A 169 -5.27 2.22 7.25
C SER A 169 -4.24 2.49 6.15
N GLY A 170 -2.98 2.72 6.52
CA GLY A 170 -1.89 3.06 5.57
C GLY A 170 -1.33 1.91 4.73
N ALA A 171 -1.82 0.68 4.87
CA ALA A 171 -1.26 -0.51 4.19
C ALA A 171 0.27 -0.65 4.39
N SER A 172 0.77 -0.25 5.56
CA SER A 172 2.20 -0.17 5.92
C SER A 172 2.94 -1.49 5.69
N ILE A 173 2.29 -2.61 6.02
CA ILE A 173 2.82 -3.96 5.81
C ILE A 173 3.04 -4.27 4.32
N VAL A 174 2.14 -3.82 3.43
CA VAL A 174 2.27 -4.03 1.99
C VAL A 174 3.49 -3.28 1.46
N TYR A 175 3.61 -2.01 1.85
CA TYR A 175 4.75 -1.18 1.48
C TYR A 175 6.07 -1.67 2.10
N ALA A 176 6.04 -2.27 3.29
CA ALA A 176 7.20 -2.95 3.86
C ALA A 176 7.60 -4.18 3.03
N GLY A 177 6.63 -5.01 2.64
CA GLY A 177 6.86 -6.22 1.83
C GLY A 177 7.47 -5.92 0.47
N PHE A 178 7.10 -4.79 -0.14
CA PHE A 178 7.69 -4.33 -1.41
C PHE A 178 9.19 -4.07 -1.36
N ILE A 179 9.80 -3.89 -0.18
CA ILE A 179 11.25 -3.59 -0.08
C ILE A 179 12.10 -4.77 -0.57
N TRP A 180 11.64 -6.01 -0.41
CA TRP A 180 12.44 -7.21 -0.67
C TRP A 180 11.80 -8.06 -1.77
N ASP A 181 12.13 -7.76 -3.02
CA ASP A 181 11.73 -8.59 -4.14
C ASP A 181 12.41 -9.96 -4.10
N LYS A 182 11.72 -10.98 -4.61
CA LYS A 182 12.16 -12.37 -4.55
C LYS A 182 13.45 -12.63 -5.33
N LYS A 183 13.76 -11.82 -6.34
CA LYS A 183 14.94 -12.00 -7.18
C LYS A 183 16.21 -11.57 -6.45
N THR A 184 16.16 -10.46 -5.70
CA THR A 184 17.31 -9.97 -4.93
C THR A 184 17.37 -10.56 -3.51
N CYS A 185 16.21 -10.82 -2.90
CA CYS A 185 16.12 -11.23 -1.51
C CYS A 185 15.16 -12.44 -1.33
N PRO A 186 15.54 -13.64 -1.82
CA PRO A 186 14.66 -14.81 -1.76
C PRO A 186 14.49 -15.40 -0.36
N ASP A 187 15.43 -15.15 0.56
CA ASP A 187 15.43 -15.73 1.91
C ASP A 187 14.85 -14.75 2.94
N GLU A 188 13.61 -14.98 3.34
CA GLU A 188 12.84 -14.09 4.22
C GLU A 188 13.43 -13.94 5.62
N ARG A 189 14.23 -14.93 6.05
CA ARG A 189 14.84 -14.92 7.38
C ARG A 189 15.81 -13.76 7.58
N VAL A 190 16.31 -13.16 6.49
CA VAL A 190 17.26 -12.05 6.56
C VAL A 190 16.59 -10.70 6.83
N PHE A 191 15.28 -10.58 6.58
CA PHE A 191 14.56 -9.31 6.69
C PHE A 191 13.26 -9.36 7.50
N ILE A 192 12.74 -10.55 7.84
CA ILE A 192 11.46 -10.68 8.56
C ILE A 192 11.42 -9.87 9.87
N GLN A 193 12.56 -9.73 10.55
CA GLN A 193 12.67 -8.95 11.79
C GLN A 193 12.58 -7.43 11.57
N ALA A 194 12.68 -6.94 10.33
CA ALA A 194 12.53 -5.53 10.00
C ALA A 194 11.06 -5.09 9.89
N PHE A 195 10.12 -6.02 9.67
CA PHE A 195 8.69 -5.70 9.52
C PHE A 195 8.13 -4.90 10.71
N PRO A 196 8.31 -5.30 11.98
CA PRO A 196 7.82 -4.51 13.11
C PRO A 196 8.37 -3.07 13.05
N SER A 197 9.68 -2.90 12.88
CA SER A 197 10.32 -1.59 12.84
C SER A 197 9.82 -0.66 11.72
N ILE A 198 9.36 -1.22 10.59
CA ILE A 198 8.82 -0.44 9.47
C ILE A 198 7.36 -0.05 9.71
N ASN A 199 6.60 -0.91 10.39
CA ASN A 199 5.19 -0.65 10.68
C ASN A 199 4.98 0.28 11.87
N LEU A 200 5.96 0.39 12.76
CA LEU A 200 5.83 1.13 14.00
C LEU A 200 5.87 2.66 13.78
N PHE A 201 4.69 3.25 13.64
CA PHE A 201 4.36 4.58 14.14
C PHE A 201 3.82 4.53 15.58
N GLU A 202 4.17 3.49 16.37
CA GLU A 202 3.83 3.46 17.79
C GLU A 202 4.54 4.60 18.53
N SER A 203 3.76 5.49 19.13
CA SER A 203 4.20 6.65 19.90
C SER A 203 5.08 6.34 21.12
N GLU A 204 5.40 5.07 21.41
CA GLU A 204 6.27 4.66 22.52
C GLU A 204 7.62 4.04 22.10
N ILE A 205 7.87 3.73 20.82
CA ILE A 205 9.06 2.96 20.41
C ILE A 205 10.13 3.77 19.66
N ALA A 206 9.86 5.02 19.29
CA ALA A 206 10.87 5.92 18.70
C ALA A 206 12.12 6.14 19.58
N MET A 207 12.09 5.78 20.87
CA MET A 207 13.27 5.76 21.75
C MET A 207 13.94 4.38 21.94
N LYS A 208 13.32 3.27 21.53
CA LYS A 208 13.87 1.91 21.73
C LYS A 208 14.57 1.34 20.48
N ALA A 209 14.29 1.85 19.29
CA ALA A 209 14.89 1.37 18.04
C ALA A 209 16.40 1.72 17.87
N VAL A 210 16.99 2.52 18.77
CA VAL A 210 18.44 2.81 18.78
C VAL A 210 19.26 1.64 19.37
N ASN A 211 18.63 0.63 19.97
CA ASN A 211 19.33 -0.43 20.71
C ASN A 211 19.46 -1.78 20.00
N TYR A 212 19.06 -1.90 18.72
CA TYR A 212 19.15 -3.18 17.98
C TYR A 212 20.21 -3.20 16.88
N VAL A 213 21.27 -2.41 17.01
CA VAL A 213 22.52 -2.63 16.28
C VAL A 213 23.68 -2.66 17.27
N LYS A 214 23.98 -3.86 17.78
CA LYS A 214 25.30 -4.30 18.22
C LYS A 214 25.52 -5.72 17.73
#